data_AF-A0AAU6ZPT0-F1
#
_entry.id   AF-A0AAU6ZPT0-F1
#
_cell.length_a   1.000
_cell.length_b   1.000
_cell.length_c   1.000
_cell.angle_alpha   90.00
_cell.angle_beta   90.00
_cell.angle_gamma   90.00
#
_symmetry.space_group_name_H-M   'P 1'
#
loop_
_entity.id
_entity.type
_entity.pdbx_description
1 polymer ?
#
loop_
_entity_poly.entity_id
_entity_poly.type
_entity_poly.pdbx_seq_one_letter_code
_entity_poly.pdbx_strand_id
1 'polypeptide(L)'
;MNRPDPNSADQSANKDDDAVWLDLVARLEATESSPLGEAPEPGRPEREQAGAAPAREDAPAREDAPKGFRDFDPLGLSSPATAAAPDARTPQGEKEESDGRPLGPRDFEVDDDDGAFVPEEPPSLVGTDPLTMLAWIGAVGGPLALLFTAMFWRSAPLLAILGIVVAFAASVVYLIMRLPHEKNEDDDGARI
;
A
#
# COMPACT_ATOMS: atom_id res chain seq x y z
N MET A 1 33.42 33.23 -4.98
CA MET A 1 32.81 31.88 -4.97
C MET A 1 31.30 32.06 -5.02
N ASN A 2 30.66 31.70 -6.14
CA ASN A 2 29.20 31.74 -6.27
C ASN A 2 28.67 30.33 -5.94
N ARG A 3 27.78 30.20 -4.95
CA ARG A 3 27.14 28.92 -4.61
C ARG A 3 25.98 28.72 -5.59
N PRO A 4 25.84 27.56 -6.26
CA PRO A 4 24.66 27.29 -7.08
C PRO A 4 23.41 27.15 -6.20
N ASP A 5 22.29 27.72 -6.67
CA ASP A 5 21.00 27.72 -5.98
C ASP A 5 20.39 26.31 -5.89
N PRO A 6 19.85 25.90 -4.72
CA PRO A 6 19.25 24.57 -4.52
C PRO A 6 17.91 24.37 -5.24
N ASN A 7 17.36 25.43 -5.85
CA ASN A 7 16.10 25.40 -6.62
C ASN A 7 16.31 25.24 -8.13
N SER A 8 17.56 25.13 -8.59
CA SER A 8 17.88 24.71 -9.95
C SER A 8 17.94 23.19 -10.00
N ALA A 9 16.83 22.51 -9.70
CA ALA A 9 16.69 21.11 -10.06
C ALA A 9 16.84 21.03 -11.59
N ASP A 10 17.84 20.28 -12.04
CA ASP A 10 18.26 20.18 -13.43
C ASP A 10 17.06 19.97 -14.36
N GLN A 11 16.76 20.96 -15.22
CA GLN A 11 15.70 20.83 -16.23
C GLN A 11 15.97 19.67 -17.21
N SER A 12 17.22 19.19 -17.30
CA SER A 12 17.57 17.98 -18.03
C SER A 12 17.10 16.71 -17.31
N ALA A 13 17.18 16.64 -15.98
CA ALA A 13 16.72 15.49 -15.20
C ALA A 13 15.20 15.29 -15.35
N ASN A 14 14.41 16.38 -15.31
CA ASN A 14 12.97 16.29 -15.58
C ASN A 14 12.65 15.81 -17.02
N LYS A 15 13.47 16.18 -18.01
CA LYS A 15 13.29 15.72 -19.41
C LYS A 15 13.61 14.24 -19.60
N ASP A 16 14.62 13.75 -18.88
CA ASP A 16 15.01 12.34 -18.92
C ASP A 16 13.93 11.47 -18.22
N ASP A 17 13.37 11.95 -17.10
CA ASP A 17 12.28 11.29 -16.38
C ASP A 17 10.99 11.24 -17.22
N ASP A 18 10.64 12.31 -17.94
CA ASP A 18 9.49 12.34 -18.85
C ASP A 18 9.63 11.33 -20.00
N ALA A 19 10.85 11.16 -20.54
CA ALA A 19 11.11 10.21 -21.62
C ALA A 19 11.01 8.75 -21.15
N VAL A 20 11.50 8.45 -19.94
CA VAL A 20 11.38 7.13 -19.31
C VAL A 20 9.91 6.82 -18.97
N TRP A 21 9.15 7.81 -18.48
CA TRP A 21 7.72 7.66 -18.23
C TRP A 21 6.92 7.35 -19.50
N LEU A 22 7.22 8.01 -20.62
CA LEU A 22 6.56 7.75 -21.90
C LEU A 22 6.85 6.34 -22.43
N ASP A 23 8.07 5.83 -22.26
CA ASP A 23 8.42 4.45 -22.62
C ASP A 23 7.66 3.41 -21.77
N LEU A 24 7.54 3.67 -20.46
CA LEU A 24 6.74 2.84 -19.55
C LEU A 24 5.27 2.79 -19.96
N VAL A 25 4.67 3.94 -20.28
CA VAL A 25 3.28 4.04 -20.74
C VAL A 25 3.09 3.33 -22.08
N ALA A 26 3.98 3.56 -23.05
CA ALA A 26 3.90 2.92 -24.36
C ALA A 26 4.00 1.38 -24.27
N ARG A 27 4.88 0.85 -23.42
CA ARG A 27 5.00 -0.59 -23.19
C ARG A 27 3.80 -1.16 -22.43
N LEU A 28 3.21 -0.40 -21.51
CA LEU A 28 1.99 -0.79 -20.80
C LEU A 28 0.81 -0.85 -21.77
N GLU A 29 0.60 0.20 -22.57
CA GLU A 29 -0.45 0.23 -23.60
C GLU A 29 -0.26 -0.85 -24.66
N ALA A 30 0.98 -1.16 -25.06
CA ALA A 30 1.26 -2.25 -25.98
C ALA A 30 0.98 -3.64 -25.37
N THR A 31 1.15 -3.78 -24.06
CA THR A 31 0.83 -5.02 -23.32
C THR A 31 -0.68 -5.18 -23.16
N GLU A 32 -1.42 -4.11 -22.88
CA GLU A 32 -2.89 -4.14 -22.77
C GLU A 32 -3.60 -4.21 -24.14
N SER A 33 -3.00 -3.60 -25.16
CA SER A 33 -3.47 -3.69 -26.55
C SER A 33 -3.05 -4.99 -27.23
N SER A 34 -2.30 -5.86 -26.53
CA SER A 34 -2.08 -7.24 -26.96
C SER A 34 -3.33 -8.04 -26.61
N PRO A 35 -4.19 -8.39 -27.59
CA PRO A 35 -5.36 -9.20 -27.29
C PRO A 35 -4.86 -10.56 -26.80
N LEU A 36 -5.34 -10.97 -25.63
CA LEU A 36 -5.22 -12.33 -25.15
C LEU A 36 -5.80 -13.27 -26.23
N GLY A 37 -4.95 -13.93 -27.02
CA GLY A 37 -5.31 -15.07 -27.85
C GLY A 37 -5.12 -14.92 -29.36
N GLU A 38 -3.89 -15.13 -29.85
CA GLU A 38 -3.68 -15.73 -31.17
C GLU A 38 -2.96 -17.08 -30.94
N ALA A 39 -3.77 -18.11 -30.71
CA ALA A 39 -3.31 -19.50 -30.80
C ALA A 39 -3.01 -19.81 -32.28
N PRO A 40 -1.91 -20.50 -32.62
CA PRO A 40 -1.67 -20.89 -34.01
C PRO A 40 -2.71 -21.93 -34.46
N GLU A 41 -3.54 -21.54 -35.43
CA GLU A 41 -4.58 -22.36 -36.07
C GLU A 41 -4.02 -23.73 -36.56
N PRO A 42 -4.69 -24.86 -36.25
CA PRO A 42 -4.26 -26.17 -36.71
C PRO A 42 -4.69 -26.41 -38.15
N GLY A 43 -3.71 -26.63 -39.03
CA GLY A 43 -3.93 -27.08 -40.40
C GLY A 43 -4.64 -28.44 -40.44
N ARG A 44 -5.83 -28.44 -41.03
CA ARG A 44 -6.63 -29.62 -41.36
C ARG A 44 -5.94 -30.47 -42.44
N PRO A 45 -6.03 -31.81 -42.36
CA PRO A 45 -6.49 -32.52 -43.54
C PRO A 45 -7.68 -33.45 -43.23
N GLU A 46 -8.45 -33.64 -44.28
CA GLU A 46 -9.67 -34.42 -44.40
C GLU A 46 -9.42 -35.93 -44.22
N ARG A 47 -10.29 -36.63 -43.49
CA ARG A 47 -11.22 -37.68 -44.00
C ARG A 47 -11.57 -38.73 -42.94
N GLU A 48 -12.86 -39.08 -43.01
CA GLU A 48 -13.43 -40.41 -42.78
C GLU A 48 -13.70 -40.91 -41.35
N GLN A 49 -15.02 -40.94 -41.08
CA GLN A 49 -15.79 -42.12 -40.67
C GLN A 49 -15.72 -42.61 -39.21
N ALA A 50 -16.90 -42.43 -38.58
CA ALA A 50 -17.68 -43.45 -37.90
C ALA A 50 -17.20 -43.98 -36.53
N GLY A 51 -18.06 -43.72 -35.53
CA GLY A 51 -18.58 -44.79 -34.70
C GLY A 51 -18.00 -44.91 -33.28
N ALA A 52 -18.95 -44.91 -32.33
CA ALA A 52 -18.92 -45.65 -31.06
C ALA A 52 -17.82 -45.32 -30.03
N ALA A 53 -18.25 -44.79 -28.87
CA ALA A 53 -17.56 -45.02 -27.59
C ALA A 53 -17.50 -46.54 -27.32
N PRO A 54 -16.45 -47.12 -26.68
CA PRO A 54 -16.00 -46.73 -25.34
C PRO A 54 -14.49 -46.94 -25.02
N ALA A 55 -14.13 -46.62 -23.77
CA ALA A 55 -13.02 -47.17 -22.97
C ALA A 55 -11.58 -46.62 -23.12
N ARG A 56 -11.12 -46.07 -21.97
CA ARG A 56 -9.81 -46.16 -21.28
C ARG A 56 -8.48 -46.01 -22.05
N GLU A 57 -7.63 -45.26 -21.34
CA GLU A 57 -6.15 -45.21 -21.35
C GLU A 57 -5.48 -44.10 -22.18
N ASP A 58 -4.58 -43.42 -21.46
CA ASP A 58 -3.56 -42.43 -21.85
C ASP A 58 -3.97 -40.97 -22.07
N ALA A 59 -3.83 -40.19 -20.99
CA ALA A 59 -3.77 -38.73 -21.03
C ALA A 59 -2.30 -38.27 -20.85
N PRO A 60 -1.72 -37.47 -21.77
CA PRO A 60 -0.55 -36.67 -21.44
C PRO A 60 -0.98 -35.52 -20.52
N ALA A 61 -0.32 -35.41 -19.37
CA ALA A 61 -0.64 -34.46 -18.32
C ALA A 61 -0.37 -33.01 -18.77
N ARG A 62 -1.39 -32.17 -18.56
CA ARG A 62 -1.42 -30.70 -18.54
C ARG A 62 -0.05 -30.02 -18.34
N GLU A 63 0.33 -29.17 -19.29
CA GLU A 63 1.45 -28.21 -19.20
C GLU A 63 1.09 -26.88 -18.48
N ASP A 64 -0.05 -26.81 -17.78
CA ASP A 64 -0.46 -25.61 -17.03
C ASP A 64 -0.40 -25.86 -15.52
N ALA A 65 0.80 -25.78 -14.94
CA ALA A 65 0.99 -25.60 -13.51
C ALA A 65 1.39 -24.14 -13.23
N PRO A 66 0.75 -23.44 -12.28
CA PRO A 66 1.12 -22.06 -11.96
C PRO A 66 2.55 -21.99 -11.42
N LYS A 67 3.36 -21.07 -11.96
CA LYS A 67 4.74 -20.82 -11.52
C LYS A 67 4.77 -20.57 -10.01
N GLY A 68 5.60 -21.32 -9.31
CA GLY A 68 5.70 -21.26 -7.85
C GLY A 68 6.52 -20.05 -7.41
N PHE A 69 6.36 -19.64 -6.17
CA PHE A 69 7.13 -18.52 -5.57
C PHE A 69 8.66 -18.68 -5.72
N ARG A 70 9.15 -19.93 -5.80
CA ARG A 70 10.57 -20.26 -6.02
C ARG A 70 11.10 -19.85 -7.39
N ASP A 71 10.23 -19.75 -8.40
CA ASP A 71 10.63 -19.39 -9.76
C ASP A 71 10.96 -17.89 -9.89
N PHE A 72 10.64 -17.10 -8.86
CA PHE A 72 10.88 -15.65 -8.78
C PHE A 72 12.04 -15.26 -7.84
N ASP A 73 12.82 -16.23 -7.37
CA ASP A 73 13.92 -15.98 -6.44
C ASP A 73 15.30 -16.15 -7.11
N PRO A 74 15.86 -15.07 -7.71
CA PRO A 74 17.14 -15.13 -8.40
C PRO A 74 18.33 -15.36 -7.46
N LEU A 75 18.13 -15.27 -6.14
CA LEU A 75 19.16 -15.44 -5.12
C LEU A 75 19.08 -16.80 -4.42
N GLY A 76 18.05 -17.61 -4.71
CA GLY A 76 17.93 -18.99 -4.26
C GLY A 76 17.71 -19.18 -2.75
N LEU A 77 17.18 -18.17 -2.06
CA LEU A 77 16.95 -18.15 -0.61
C LEU A 77 15.66 -18.88 -0.18
N SER A 78 14.76 -19.15 -1.12
CA SER A 78 13.43 -19.75 -0.93
C SER A 78 13.42 -21.28 -0.97
N SER A 79 14.57 -21.92 -1.25
CA SER A 79 14.75 -23.35 -0.99
C SER A 79 15.13 -23.54 0.47
N PRO A 80 14.34 -24.32 1.25
CA PRO A 80 14.80 -24.75 2.57
C PRO A 80 16.13 -25.47 2.36
N ALA A 81 17.15 -25.09 3.14
CA ALA A 81 18.45 -25.72 3.07
C ALA A 81 18.28 -27.23 3.25
N THR A 82 18.27 -27.98 2.14
CA THR A 82 18.29 -29.43 2.15
C THR A 82 19.54 -29.81 2.91
N ALA A 83 19.31 -30.44 4.06
CA ALA A 83 20.32 -31.01 4.94
C ALA A 83 21.46 -31.58 4.10
N ALA A 84 22.66 -31.04 4.31
CA ALA A 84 23.88 -31.68 3.87
C ALA A 84 23.82 -33.15 4.31
N ALA A 85 24.08 -34.05 3.37
CA ALA A 85 24.10 -35.48 3.57
C ALA A 85 25.01 -35.89 4.75
N PRO A 86 24.75 -37.06 5.35
CA PRO A 86 25.01 -37.34 6.75
C PRO A 86 26.50 -37.59 6.98
N ASP A 87 27.10 -36.84 7.88
CA ASP A 87 28.22 -37.38 8.64
C ASP A 87 27.77 -37.63 10.08
N ALA A 88 28.17 -38.79 10.56
CA ALA A 88 27.58 -39.45 11.70
C ALA A 88 27.69 -38.60 12.96
N ARG A 89 26.54 -38.27 13.57
CA ARG A 89 26.27 -38.45 15.00
C ARG A 89 24.82 -38.08 15.30
N THR A 90 24.08 -39.10 15.71
CA THR A 90 22.81 -39.01 16.42
C THR A 90 22.83 -37.89 17.46
N PRO A 91 21.82 -37.03 17.56
CA PRO A 91 21.50 -36.39 18.82
C PRO A 91 20.32 -37.15 19.41
N GLN A 92 20.66 -38.14 20.23
CA GLN A 92 19.82 -38.48 21.35
C GLN A 92 19.75 -37.22 22.22
N GLY A 93 18.54 -36.81 22.62
CA GLY A 93 18.30 -35.50 23.18
C GLY A 93 19.21 -35.17 24.35
N GLU A 94 19.91 -34.04 24.25
CA GLU A 94 20.58 -33.42 25.38
C GLU A 94 20.31 -31.92 25.27
N LYS A 95 19.65 -31.41 26.32
CA LYS A 95 19.59 -29.99 26.63
C LYS A 95 21.03 -29.55 26.93
N GLU A 96 21.77 -29.18 25.91
CA GLU A 96 23.05 -28.51 26.06
C GLU A 96 22.87 -27.06 25.61
N GLU A 97 22.65 -26.22 26.62
CA GLU A 97 23.12 -24.85 26.75
C GLU A 97 24.03 -24.41 25.59
N SER A 98 23.42 -23.81 24.58
CA SER A 98 24.11 -23.14 23.47
C SER A 98 24.68 -21.80 23.95
N ASP A 99 25.57 -21.85 24.94
CA ASP A 99 26.27 -20.69 25.46
C ASP A 99 27.43 -20.36 24.51
N GLY A 100 27.18 -19.44 23.57
CA GLY A 100 28.24 -18.87 22.73
C GLY A 100 27.96 -18.74 21.23
N ARG A 101 26.78 -19.14 20.72
CA ARG A 101 26.36 -18.71 19.38
C ARG A 101 25.78 -17.30 19.51
N PRO A 102 26.31 -16.28 18.81
CA PRO A 102 25.68 -14.96 18.82
C PRO A 102 24.25 -15.10 18.30
N LEU A 103 23.28 -14.67 19.12
CA LEU A 103 21.86 -14.67 18.80
C LEU A 103 21.69 -13.98 17.44
N GLY A 104 21.18 -14.72 16.46
CA GLY A 104 20.85 -14.20 15.15
C GLY A 104 19.58 -13.35 15.22
N PRO A 105 19.27 -12.56 14.17
CA PRO A 105 18.06 -11.72 14.11
C PRO A 105 16.71 -12.47 14.16
N ARG A 106 16.72 -13.79 14.37
CA ARG A 106 15.52 -14.63 14.50
C ARG A 106 15.48 -15.44 15.80
N ASP A 107 16.50 -15.29 16.64
CA ASP A 107 16.65 -16.06 17.87
C ASP A 107 16.11 -15.27 19.08
N PHE A 108 14.98 -14.58 18.90
CA PHE A 108 14.28 -13.91 19.98
C PHE A 108 13.44 -14.94 20.75
N GLU A 109 13.69 -15.07 22.06
CA GLU A 109 12.73 -15.72 22.95
C GLU A 109 11.51 -14.82 23.11
N VAL A 110 10.31 -15.42 23.06
CA VAL A 110 9.07 -14.74 23.42
C VAL A 110 9.05 -14.69 24.94
N ASP A 111 9.16 -13.49 25.51
CA ASP A 111 8.99 -13.30 26.94
C ASP A 111 7.47 -13.37 27.24
N ASP A 112 7.02 -14.47 27.84
CA ASP A 112 5.60 -14.66 28.16
C ASP A 112 5.12 -13.74 29.31
N ASP A 113 6.04 -12.94 29.90
CA ASP A 113 5.78 -12.02 31.03
C ASP A 113 5.62 -10.54 30.60
N ASP A 114 5.49 -10.30 29.30
CA ASP A 114 5.12 -9.00 28.73
C ASP A 114 3.67 -8.68 29.13
N GLY A 115 3.50 -8.00 30.26
CA GLY A 115 2.18 -7.65 30.81
C GLY A 115 1.22 -7.20 29.72
N ALA A 116 0.16 -7.99 29.51
CA ALA A 116 -0.77 -7.82 28.40
C ALA A 116 -1.14 -6.34 28.22
N PHE A 117 -0.96 -5.79 27.01
CA PHE A 117 -1.28 -4.40 26.72
C PHE A 117 -2.74 -4.12 27.12
N VAL A 118 -2.92 -3.34 28.19
CA VAL A 118 -4.22 -2.80 28.59
C VAL A 118 -4.24 -1.36 28.08
N PRO A 119 -4.99 -1.07 27.00
CA PRO A 119 -5.15 0.30 26.54
C PRO A 119 -5.74 1.14 27.68
N GLU A 120 -5.18 2.32 27.89
CA GLU A 120 -5.81 3.30 28.78
C GLU A 120 -7.22 3.64 28.26
N GLU A 121 -8.18 3.76 29.17
CA GLU A 121 -9.54 4.11 28.80
C GLU A 121 -9.52 5.52 28.19
N PRO A 122 -9.98 5.70 26.95
CA PRO A 122 -9.81 6.96 26.25
C PRO A 122 -10.56 8.08 26.98
N PRO A 123 -9.99 9.30 27.04
CA PRO A 123 -10.66 10.43 27.65
C PRO A 123 -12.00 10.68 26.94
N SER A 124 -13.04 10.97 27.72
CA SER A 124 -14.39 11.14 27.18
C SER A 124 -14.42 12.22 26.09
N LEU A 125 -14.90 11.87 24.90
CA LEU A 125 -15.04 12.79 23.76
C LEU A 125 -15.98 13.98 24.04
N VAL A 126 -16.75 13.91 25.12
CA VAL A 126 -17.62 14.99 25.65
C VAL A 126 -16.81 16.26 26.00
N GLY A 127 -15.48 16.15 26.16
CA GLY A 127 -14.59 17.28 26.46
C GLY A 127 -14.10 18.10 25.26
N THR A 128 -14.66 17.94 24.06
CA THR A 128 -14.24 18.77 22.92
C THR A 128 -14.61 20.24 23.13
N ASP A 129 -13.68 21.15 22.86
CA ASP A 129 -13.91 22.59 23.03
C ASP A 129 -15.07 23.05 22.10
N PRO A 130 -16.15 23.64 22.64
CA PRO A 130 -17.29 24.09 21.83
C PRO A 130 -16.89 25.10 20.74
N LEU A 131 -15.83 25.88 20.98
CA LEU A 131 -15.35 26.86 20.01
C LEU A 131 -14.69 26.18 18.80
N THR A 132 -13.97 25.07 19.04
CA THR A 132 -13.43 24.22 17.98
C THR A 132 -14.52 23.53 17.19
N MET A 133 -15.59 23.06 17.84
CA MET A 133 -16.75 22.52 17.12
C MET A 133 -17.42 23.59 16.23
N LEU A 134 -17.64 24.79 16.76
CA LEU A 134 -18.19 25.91 15.98
C LEU A 134 -17.33 26.24 14.76
N ALA A 135 -16.01 26.20 14.92
CA ALA A 135 -15.09 26.43 13.81
C ALA A 135 -15.16 25.31 12.76
N TRP A 136 -15.31 24.05 13.15
CA TRP A 136 -15.54 22.96 12.20
C TRP A 136 -16.88 23.09 11.48
N ILE A 137 -17.94 23.50 12.20
CA ILE A 137 -19.24 23.79 11.60
C ILE A 137 -19.14 24.95 10.62
N GLY A 138 -18.38 26.00 10.92
CA GLY A 138 -18.17 27.10 9.98
C GLY A 138 -17.28 26.73 8.79
N ALA A 139 -16.24 25.92 9.01
CA ALA A 139 -15.31 25.46 7.98
C ALA A 139 -16.00 24.51 6.98
N VAL A 140 -16.77 23.53 7.46
CA VAL A 140 -17.52 22.62 6.59
C VAL A 140 -18.84 23.26 6.14
N GLY A 141 -19.53 23.92 7.05
CA GLY A 141 -20.82 24.56 6.80
C GLY A 141 -20.74 25.78 5.90
N GLY A 142 -19.61 26.49 5.81
CA GLY A 142 -19.44 27.61 4.88
C GLY A 142 -19.63 27.21 3.41
N PRO A 143 -18.83 26.26 2.88
CA PRO A 143 -18.99 25.72 1.54
C PRO A 143 -20.38 25.13 1.28
N LEU A 144 -20.90 24.35 2.25
CA LEU A 144 -22.25 23.79 2.13
C LEU A 144 -23.33 24.88 2.12
N ALA A 145 -23.22 25.90 2.97
CA ALA A 145 -24.15 27.02 3.03
C ALA A 145 -24.11 27.83 1.73
N LEU A 146 -22.94 28.05 1.13
CA LEU A 146 -22.84 28.67 -0.19
C LEU A 146 -23.53 27.82 -1.26
N LEU A 147 -23.34 26.50 -1.25
CA LEU A 147 -24.03 25.59 -2.18
C LEU A 147 -25.55 25.64 -2.00
N PHE A 148 -26.04 25.55 -0.77
CA PHE A 148 -27.47 25.64 -0.46
C PHE A 148 -28.05 27.00 -0.82
N THR A 149 -27.31 28.08 -0.57
CA THR A 149 -27.70 29.44 -0.97
C THR A 149 -27.80 29.54 -2.49
N ALA A 150 -26.84 29.00 -3.24
CA ALA A 150 -26.88 29.01 -4.70
C ALA A 150 -28.04 28.18 -5.28
N MET A 151 -28.39 27.06 -4.62
CA MET A 151 -29.42 26.13 -5.09
C MET A 151 -30.84 26.58 -4.72
N PHE A 152 -31.06 26.97 -3.46
CA PHE A 152 -32.39 27.31 -2.95
C PHE A 152 -32.66 28.82 -2.89
N TRP A 153 -31.60 29.64 -2.91
CA TRP A 153 -31.69 31.09 -2.69
C TRP A 153 -30.89 31.88 -3.75
N ARG A 154 -31.17 31.59 -5.03
CA ARG A 154 -30.49 32.21 -6.19
C ARG A 154 -30.42 33.75 -6.12
N SER A 155 -31.41 34.40 -5.51
CA SER A 155 -31.50 35.86 -5.35
C SER A 155 -30.97 36.38 -3.99
N ALA A 156 -30.13 35.61 -3.30
CA ALA A 156 -29.57 36.01 -2.02
C ALA A 156 -28.82 37.36 -2.13
N PRO A 157 -29.03 38.28 -1.18
CA PRO A 157 -28.36 39.57 -1.20
C PRO A 157 -26.84 39.39 -1.02
N LEU A 158 -26.05 40.25 -1.65
CA LEU A 158 -24.57 40.18 -1.61
C LEU A 158 -24.03 40.13 -0.17
N LEU A 159 -24.67 40.85 0.75
CA LEU A 159 -24.33 40.85 2.18
C LEU A 159 -24.42 39.45 2.81
N ALA A 160 -25.40 38.63 2.43
CA ALA A 160 -25.54 37.27 2.96
C ALA A 160 -24.39 36.37 2.47
N ILE A 161 -24.07 36.45 1.17
CA ILE A 161 -22.95 35.70 0.57
C ILE A 161 -21.63 36.12 1.23
N LEU A 162 -21.39 37.43 1.37
CA LEU A 162 -20.20 37.95 2.03
C LEU A 162 -20.13 37.50 3.50
N GLY A 163 -21.25 37.50 4.21
CA GLY A 163 -21.34 37.01 5.58
C GLY A 163 -20.92 35.54 5.70
N ILE A 164 -21.38 34.68 4.80
CA ILE A 164 -20.99 33.25 4.78
C ILE A 164 -19.49 33.10 4.50
N VAL A 165 -18.96 33.85 3.53
CA VAL A 165 -17.52 33.81 3.18
C VAL A 165 -16.66 34.28 4.35
N VAL A 166 -17.04 35.38 5.02
CA VAL A 166 -16.32 35.88 6.19
C VAL A 166 -16.37 34.89 7.35
N ALA A 167 -17.53 34.29 7.62
CA ALA A 167 -17.67 33.28 8.66
C ALA A 167 -16.83 32.03 8.38
N PHE A 168 -16.81 31.57 7.13
CA PHE A 168 -15.95 30.47 6.68
C PHE A 168 -14.47 30.81 6.88
N ALA A 169 -14.02 31.97 6.39
CA ALA A 169 -12.62 32.40 6.52
C ALA A 169 -12.20 32.52 8.00
N ALA A 170 -13.04 33.12 8.84
CA ALA A 170 -12.78 33.23 10.29
C ALA A 170 -12.65 31.85 10.95
N SER A 171 -13.50 30.90 10.55
CA SER A 171 -13.48 29.53 11.08
C SER A 171 -12.21 28.77 10.70
N VAL A 172 -11.78 28.89 9.44
CA VAL A 172 -10.53 28.27 8.96
C VAL A 172 -9.32 28.90 9.65
N VAL A 173 -9.26 30.23 9.74
CA VAL A 173 -8.17 30.93 10.46
C VAL A 173 -8.11 30.49 11.91
N TYR A 174 -9.26 30.38 12.59
CA TYR A 174 -9.33 29.89 13.96
C TYR A 174 -8.77 28.47 14.10
N LEU A 175 -9.14 27.54 13.20
CA LEU A 175 -8.62 26.17 13.21
C LEU A 175 -7.11 26.13 13.00
N ILE A 176 -6.57 26.94 12.08
CA ILE A 176 -5.12 27.03 11.86
C ILE A 176 -4.41 27.53 13.12
N MET A 177 -4.94 28.56 13.79
CA MET A 177 -4.39 29.07 15.04
C MET A 177 -4.48 28.05 16.19
N ARG A 178 -5.39 27.08 16.11
CA ARG A 178 -5.61 26.03 17.11
C ARG A 178 -4.69 24.82 16.93
N LEU A 179 -4.00 24.70 15.79
CA LEU A 179 -3.12 23.56 15.53
C LEU A 179 -2.01 23.51 16.60
N PRO A 180 -1.74 22.34 17.21
CA PRO A 180 -0.60 22.16 18.09
C PRO A 180 0.70 22.46 17.32
N HIS A 181 1.55 23.29 17.90
CA HIS A 181 2.84 23.65 17.29
C HIS A 181 3.99 22.74 17.76
N GLU A 182 3.72 21.87 18.74
CA GLU A 182 4.67 20.89 19.26
C GLU A 182 4.42 19.52 18.62
N LYS A 183 5.49 18.95 18.06
CA LYS A 183 5.55 17.56 17.65
C LYS A 183 6.12 16.78 18.84
N ASN A 184 5.43 15.75 19.32
CA ASN A 184 6.04 14.84 20.29
C ASN A 184 7.19 14.10 19.60
N GLU A 185 8.42 14.34 20.07
CA GLU A 185 9.63 13.71 19.50
C GLU A 185 9.75 12.24 19.88
N ASP A 186 9.13 11.84 21.00
CA ASP A 186 9.14 10.48 21.55
C ASP A 186 7.93 9.62 21.12
N ASP A 187 7.05 10.16 20.28
CA ASP A 187 5.85 9.46 19.79
C ASP A 187 6.04 9.10 18.31
N ASP A 188 6.76 8.01 18.06
CA ASP A 188 7.02 7.47 16.72
C ASP A 188 5.90 6.52 16.21
N GLY A 189 4.81 6.39 17.00
CA GLY A 189 3.69 5.52 16.70
C GLY A 189 3.95 4.03 16.91
N ALA A 190 5.13 3.63 17.38
CA ALA A 190 5.49 2.25 17.66
C ALA A 190 5.79 2.07 19.16
N ARG A 191 4.95 1.30 19.86
CA ARG A 191 5.33 0.69 21.14
C ARG A 191 5.55 -0.80 20.87
N ILE A 192 6.81 -1.23 20.96
CA ILE A 192 7.19 -2.65 20.92
C ILE A 192 6.84 -3.34 22.23
#